data_AF-A0A386H2G4-F1
#
_entry.id   AF-A0A386H2G4-F1
#
_cell.length_a   1.000
_cell.length_b   1.000
_cell.length_c   1.000
_cell.angle_alpha   90.00
_cell.angle_beta   90.00
_cell.angle_gamma   90.00
#
_symmetry.space_group_name_H-M   'P 1'
#
loop_
_entity.id
_entity.type
_entity.pdbx_description
1 polymer ?
#
loop_
_entity_poly.entity_id
_entity_poly.type
_entity_poly.pdbx_seq_one_letter_code
_entity_poly.pdbx_strand_id
1 'polypeptide(L)'
;MNKFKALLKSFLFEILMIFIIFLFVIIAGLVDLKSNEQMQNKQVIKDMSVSLENDKRSLENINSRLIKENDQIKKLKTKMNSANKDQKNSLIIQYNDQVKNYKQELDNYNEKVKRYDNMYYQYKSFSGKSGGLINWIRSVIGI
;
A
#
# COMPACT_ATOMS: atom_id res chain seq x y z
N MET A 1 -32.49 -43.55 48.46
CA MET A 1 -32.70 -42.85 47.16
C MET A 1 -32.44 -41.34 47.22
N ASN A 2 -32.91 -40.61 48.22
CA ASN A 2 -32.80 -39.13 48.25
C ASN A 2 -31.37 -38.58 48.43
N LYS A 3 -30.51 -39.24 49.22
CA LYS A 3 -29.11 -38.81 49.42
C LYS A 3 -28.25 -38.94 48.15
N PHE A 4 -28.45 -40.02 47.38
CA PHE A 4 -27.72 -40.24 46.12
C PHE A 4 -28.11 -39.19 45.07
N LYS A 5 -29.40 -38.83 44.99
CA LYS A 5 -29.91 -37.76 44.10
C LYS A 5 -29.38 -36.37 44.48
N ALA A 6 -29.19 -36.10 45.77
CA ALA A 6 -28.59 -34.85 46.25
C ALA A 6 -27.10 -34.76 45.91
N LEU A 7 -26.34 -35.84 46.11
CA LEU A 7 -24.93 -35.93 45.73
C LEU A 7 -24.73 -35.76 44.22
N LEU A 8 -25.57 -36.41 43.40
CA LEU A 8 -25.50 -36.32 41.93
C LEU A 8 -25.83 -34.91 41.42
N LYS A 9 -26.79 -34.22 42.06
CA LYS A 9 -27.08 -32.79 41.77
C LYS A 9 -25.93 -31.88 42.14
N SER A 10 -25.30 -32.10 43.29
CA SER A 10 -24.13 -31.32 43.73
C SER A 10 -22.97 -31.49 42.75
N PHE A 11 -22.69 -32.72 42.33
CA PHE A 11 -21.63 -33.03 41.39
C PHE A 11 -21.89 -32.44 39.99
N LEU A 12 -23.14 -32.50 39.50
CA LEU A 12 -23.57 -31.85 38.26
C LEU A 12 -23.40 -30.33 38.32
N PHE A 13 -23.71 -29.70 39.46
CA PHE A 13 -23.56 -28.26 39.66
C PHE A 13 -22.08 -27.84 39.65
N GLU A 14 -21.21 -28.64 40.26
CA GLU A 14 -19.76 -28.41 40.30
C GLU A 14 -19.14 -28.51 38.89
N ILE A 15 -19.52 -29.54 38.12
CA ILE A 15 -19.13 -29.70 36.72
C ILE A 15 -19.62 -28.51 35.88
N LEU A 16 -20.88 -28.09 36.07
CA LEU A 16 -21.45 -26.94 35.36
C LEU A 16 -20.65 -25.65 35.62
N MET A 17 -20.25 -25.40 36.87
CA MET A 17 -19.42 -24.24 37.23
C MET A 17 -18.04 -24.28 36.57
N ILE A 18 -17.41 -25.45 36.51
CA ILE A 18 -16.12 -25.62 35.80
C ILE A 18 -16.30 -25.32 34.30
N PHE A 19 -17.37 -25.79 33.68
CA PHE A 19 -17.68 -25.48 32.27
C PHE A 19 -17.90 -23.98 32.04
N ILE A 20 -18.58 -23.29 32.95
CA ILE A 20 -18.82 -21.85 32.85
C ILE A 20 -17.49 -21.08 32.91
N ILE A 21 -16.61 -21.42 33.86
CA ILE A 21 -15.28 -20.79 33.98
C ILE A 21 -14.46 -21.04 32.72
N PHE A 22 -14.47 -22.28 32.21
CA PHE A 22 -13.77 -22.63 30.97
C PHE A 22 -14.29 -21.84 29.76
N LEU A 23 -15.61 -21.61 29.68
CA LEU A 23 -16.21 -20.80 28.63
C LEU A 23 -15.71 -19.35 28.67
N PHE A 24 -15.60 -18.76 29.86
CA PHE A 24 -15.06 -17.40 30.02
C PHE A 24 -13.60 -17.30 29.58
N VAL A 25 -12.78 -18.30 29.90
CA VAL A 25 -11.37 -18.35 29.45
C VAL A 25 -11.27 -18.44 27.93
N ILE A 26 -12.10 -19.26 27.29
CA ILE A 26 -12.14 -19.36 25.82
C ILE A 26 -12.58 -18.03 25.18
N ILE A 27 -13.62 -17.39 25.72
CA ILE A 27 -14.11 -16.11 25.21
C ILE A 27 -13.03 -15.03 25.35
N ALA A 28 -12.35 -14.95 26.50
CA ALA A 28 -11.24 -14.01 26.70
C ALA A 28 -10.12 -14.23 25.68
N GLY A 29 -9.68 -15.48 25.49
CA GLY A 29 -8.67 -15.82 24.50
C GLY A 29 -9.08 -15.47 23.06
N LEU A 30 -10.35 -15.70 22.69
CA LEU A 30 -10.88 -15.32 21.37
C LEU A 30 -10.93 -13.80 21.17
N VAL A 31 -11.30 -13.05 22.20
CA VAL A 31 -11.34 -11.57 22.15
C VAL A 31 -9.92 -11.00 22.02
N ASP A 32 -8.95 -11.55 22.75
CA ASP A 32 -7.55 -11.13 22.67
C ASP A 32 -6.95 -11.43 21.29
N LEU A 33 -7.21 -12.61 20.72
CA LEU A 33 -6.77 -12.95 19.36
C LEU A 33 -7.35 -11.99 18.31
N LYS A 34 -8.67 -11.76 18.35
CA LYS A 34 -9.37 -10.89 17.39
C LYS A 34 -8.92 -9.43 17.50
N SER A 35 -8.69 -8.94 18.71
CA SER A 35 -8.25 -7.56 18.93
C SER A 35 -6.81 -7.33 18.43
N ASN A 36 -5.92 -8.32 18.61
CA ASN A 36 -4.55 -8.26 18.12
C ASN A 36 -4.50 -8.26 16.58
N GLU A 37 -5.25 -9.13 15.91
CA GLU A 37 -5.35 -9.13 14.44
C GLU A 37 -5.91 -7.80 13.88
N GLN A 38 -6.93 -7.23 14.53
CA GLN A 38 -7.49 -5.94 14.13
C GLN A 38 -6.50 -4.78 14.30
N MET A 39 -5.73 -4.77 15.41
CA MET A 39 -4.68 -3.78 15.64
C MET A 39 -3.58 -3.87 14.58
N GLN A 40 -3.09 -5.06 14.28
CA GLN A 40 -2.06 -5.29 13.26
C GLN A 40 -2.53 -4.82 11.87
N ASN A 41 -3.76 -5.18 11.47
CA ASN A 41 -4.34 -4.75 10.20
C ASN A 41 -4.49 -3.22 10.11
N LYS A 42 -4.91 -2.56 11.19
CA LYS A 42 -5.03 -1.10 11.25
C LYS A 42 -3.68 -0.40 11.09
N GLN A 43 -2.63 -0.95 11.71
CA GLN A 43 -1.27 -0.41 11.61
C GLN A 43 -0.72 -0.58 10.19
N VAL A 44 -0.89 -1.75 9.58
CA VAL A 44 -0.48 -2.01 8.18
C VAL A 44 -1.17 -1.05 7.19
N ILE A 45 -2.49 -0.84 7.33
CA ILE A 45 -3.23 0.11 6.47
C ILE A 45 -2.71 1.54 6.67
N LYS A 46 -2.41 1.94 7.92
CA LYS A 46 -1.84 3.25 8.21
C LYS A 46 -0.47 3.43 7.57
N ASP A 47 0.40 2.43 7.66
CA ASP A 47 1.74 2.48 7.09
C ASP A 47 1.70 2.52 5.56
N MET A 48 0.81 1.73 4.93
CA MET A 48 0.54 1.83 3.49
C MET A 48 0.03 3.21 3.08
N SER A 49 -0.88 3.80 3.85
CA SER A 49 -1.39 5.15 3.61
C SER A 49 -0.27 6.20 3.65
N VAL A 50 0.62 6.12 4.63
CA VAL A 50 1.77 7.03 4.75
C VAL A 50 2.74 6.84 3.59
N SER A 51 3.01 5.59 3.21
CA SER A 51 3.85 5.28 2.05
C SER A 51 3.27 5.86 0.76
N LEU A 52 1.96 5.68 0.52
CA LEU A 52 1.28 6.23 -0.64
C LEU A 52 1.36 7.76 -0.67
N GLU A 53 1.15 8.44 0.46
CA GLU A 53 1.28 9.90 0.52
C GLU A 53 2.71 10.36 0.20
N ASN A 54 3.72 9.66 0.70
CA ASN A 54 5.12 9.95 0.40
C ASN A 54 5.47 9.70 -1.07
N ASP A 55 5.01 8.58 -1.64
CA ASP A 55 5.23 8.26 -3.05
C ASP A 55 4.54 9.26 -3.97
N LYS A 56 3.32 9.68 -3.62
CA LYS A 56 2.59 10.74 -4.33
C LYS A 56 3.40 12.04 -4.37
N ARG A 57 3.91 12.51 -3.22
CA ARG A 57 4.77 13.71 -3.15
C ARG A 57 6.06 13.52 -3.96
N SER A 58 6.65 12.33 -3.92
CA SER A 58 7.83 12.01 -4.73
C SER A 58 7.55 12.13 -6.22
N LEU A 59 6.41 11.59 -6.68
CA LEU A 59 5.95 11.68 -8.07
C LEU A 59 5.68 13.14 -8.48
N GLU A 60 5.01 13.93 -7.64
CA GLU A 60 4.77 15.35 -7.89
C GLU A 60 6.09 16.12 -8.05
N ASN A 61 7.07 15.85 -7.18
CA ASN A 61 8.40 16.46 -7.27
C ASN A 61 9.14 16.07 -8.56
N ILE A 62 9.12 14.79 -8.95
CA ILE A 62 9.75 14.34 -10.21
C ILE A 62 9.04 14.98 -11.41
N ASN A 63 7.71 14.98 -11.43
CA ASN A 63 6.93 15.62 -12.49
C ASN A 63 7.28 17.11 -12.63
N SER A 64 7.41 17.83 -11.51
CA SER A 64 7.81 19.23 -11.53
C SER A 64 9.21 19.46 -12.12
N ARG A 65 10.15 18.53 -11.89
CA ARG A 65 11.50 18.58 -12.47
C ARG A 65 11.46 18.28 -13.96
N LEU A 66 10.74 17.26 -14.39
CA LEU A 66 10.54 16.92 -15.80
C LEU A 66 9.94 18.11 -16.58
N ILE A 67 8.96 18.82 -16.02
CA ILE A 67 8.40 20.03 -16.66
C ILE A 67 9.50 21.10 -16.86
N LYS A 68 10.31 21.37 -15.84
CA LYS A 68 11.41 22.34 -15.92
C LYS A 68 12.47 21.93 -16.94
N GLU A 69 12.87 20.66 -16.95
CA GLU A 69 13.84 20.12 -17.91
C GLU A 69 13.30 20.22 -19.34
N ASN A 70 12.04 19.87 -19.57
CA ASN A 70 11.40 20.02 -20.87
C ASN A 70 11.41 21.49 -21.35
N ASP A 71 11.17 22.44 -20.45
CA ASP A 71 11.25 23.86 -20.79
C ASP A 71 12.68 24.32 -21.09
N GLN A 72 13.69 23.78 -20.41
CA GLN A 72 15.10 24.02 -20.73
C GLN A 72 15.47 23.45 -22.10
N ILE A 73 15.03 22.23 -22.41
CA ILE A 73 15.22 21.59 -23.71
C ILE A 73 14.58 22.43 -24.83
N LYS A 74 13.36 22.94 -24.62
CA LYS A 74 12.71 23.86 -25.57
C LYS A 74 13.53 25.13 -25.77
N LYS A 75 14.02 25.75 -24.68
CA LYS A 75 14.86 26.95 -24.77
C LYS A 75 16.17 26.68 -25.51
N LEU A 76 16.82 25.54 -25.25
CA LEU A 76 18.02 25.11 -25.97
C LEU A 76 17.73 24.90 -27.45
N LYS A 77 16.61 24.26 -27.80
CA LYS A 77 16.19 24.07 -29.19
C LYS A 77 16.02 25.41 -29.90
N THR A 78 15.35 26.38 -29.27
CA THR A 78 15.20 27.73 -29.82
C THR A 78 16.55 28.42 -30.01
N LYS A 79 17.43 28.40 -28.99
CA LYS A 79 18.77 28.97 -29.07
C LYS A 79 19.60 28.34 -30.20
N MET A 80 19.55 27.02 -30.33
CA MET A 80 20.22 26.25 -31.37
C MET A 80 19.72 26.61 -32.77
N ASN A 81 18.42 26.86 -32.92
CA ASN A 81 17.84 27.29 -34.21
C ASN A 81 18.28 28.71 -34.61
N SER A 82 18.52 29.59 -33.64
CA SER A 82 19.01 30.96 -33.88
C SER A 82 20.54 31.11 -33.88
N ALA A 83 21.28 30.04 -33.54
CA ALA A 83 22.73 30.10 -33.39
C ALA A 83 23.47 30.13 -34.72
N ASN A 84 24.58 30.86 -34.75
CA ASN A 84 25.55 30.82 -35.85
C ASN A 84 26.30 29.48 -35.89
N LYS A 85 26.98 29.20 -37.01
CA LYS A 85 27.59 27.88 -37.29
C LYS A 85 28.57 27.43 -36.20
N ASP A 86 29.32 28.37 -35.63
CA ASP A 86 30.36 28.09 -34.63
C ASP A 86 29.79 27.72 -33.25
N GLN A 87 28.66 28.31 -32.85
CA GLN A 87 27.99 28.00 -31.57
C GLN A 87 27.07 26.78 -31.65
N LYS A 88 26.59 26.46 -32.86
CA LYS A 88 25.56 25.44 -33.08
C LYS A 88 26.01 24.05 -32.65
N ASN A 89 27.27 23.68 -32.89
CA ASN A 89 27.75 22.34 -32.54
C ASN A 89 27.73 22.10 -31.01
N SER A 90 28.19 23.09 -30.22
CA SER A 90 28.14 23.00 -28.75
C SER A 90 26.69 22.91 -28.23
N LEU A 91 25.77 23.67 -28.82
CA LEU A 91 24.35 23.64 -28.44
C LEU A 91 23.67 22.33 -28.82
N ILE A 92 24.04 21.69 -29.94
CA ILE A 92 23.55 20.37 -30.33
C ILE A 92 23.97 19.32 -29.30
N ILE A 93 25.24 19.34 -28.87
CA ILE A 93 25.75 18.40 -27.86
C ILE A 93 24.96 18.56 -26.55
N GLN A 94 24.85 19.80 -26.06
CA GLN A 94 24.08 20.09 -24.83
C GLN A 94 22.61 19.68 -24.94
N TYR A 95 21.97 19.95 -26.08
CA TYR A 95 20.59 19.55 -26.33
C TYR A 95 20.43 18.03 -26.28
N ASN A 96 21.31 17.28 -26.96
CA ASN A 96 21.26 15.83 -26.99
C ASN A 96 21.45 15.21 -25.60
N ASP A 97 22.41 15.73 -24.83
CA ASP A 97 22.65 15.28 -23.46
C ASP A 97 21.44 15.56 -22.56
N GLN A 98 20.84 16.75 -22.65
CA GLN A 98 19.63 17.07 -21.88
C GLN A 98 18.45 16.19 -22.27
N VAL A 99 18.24 15.93 -23.56
CA VAL A 99 17.17 15.03 -24.04
C VAL A 99 17.37 13.61 -23.54
N LYS A 100 18.62 13.11 -23.55
CA LYS A 100 18.96 11.78 -23.04
C LYS A 100 18.65 11.66 -21.55
N ASN A 101 19.08 12.64 -20.76
CA ASN A 101 18.82 12.67 -19.31
C ASN A 101 17.33 12.76 -19.00
N TYR A 102 16.61 13.64 -19.70
CA TYR A 102 15.16 13.78 -19.58
C TYR A 102 14.43 12.46 -19.85
N LYS A 103 14.82 11.75 -20.91
CA LYS A 103 14.22 10.44 -21.23
C LYS A 103 14.45 9.43 -20.11
N GLN A 104 15.66 9.37 -19.56
CA GLN A 104 15.98 8.48 -18.44
C GLN A 104 15.18 8.83 -17.17
N GLU A 105 15.04 10.11 -16.86
CA GLU A 105 14.19 10.55 -15.74
C GLU A 105 12.70 10.22 -15.97
N LEU A 106 12.21 10.36 -17.21
CA LEU A 106 10.83 10.05 -17.58
C LEU A 106 10.54 8.54 -17.47
N ASP A 107 11.46 7.69 -17.90
CA ASP A 107 11.32 6.24 -17.76
C ASP A 107 11.27 5.84 -16.27
N ASN A 108 12.16 6.40 -15.45
CA ASN A 108 12.14 6.22 -14.00
C ASN A 108 10.84 6.71 -13.35
N TYR A 109 10.30 7.84 -13.80
CA TYR A 109 9.01 8.36 -13.34
C TYR A 109 7.87 7.37 -13.65
N ASN A 110 7.81 6.88 -14.89
CA ASN A 110 6.79 5.94 -15.33
C ASN A 110 6.82 4.63 -14.53
N GLU A 111 8.01 4.11 -14.22
CA GLU A 111 8.14 2.95 -13.34
C GLU A 111 7.62 3.21 -11.92
N LYS A 112 7.92 4.40 -11.37
CA LYS A 112 7.41 4.79 -10.04
C LYS A 112 5.90 4.93 -10.04
N VAL A 113 5.30 5.48 -11.09
CA VAL A 113 3.83 5.55 -11.25
C VAL A 113 3.22 4.15 -11.25
N LYS A 114 3.79 3.20 -12.00
CA LYS A 114 3.30 1.80 -12.02
C LYS A 114 3.34 1.15 -10.63
N ARG A 115 4.43 1.39 -9.87
CA ARG A 115 4.55 0.89 -8.49
C ARG A 115 3.53 1.52 -7.56
N TYR A 116 3.35 2.84 -7.65
CA TYR A 116 2.35 3.58 -6.87
C TYR A 116 0.93 3.04 -7.13
N ASP A 117 0.55 2.86 -8.40
CA ASP A 117 -0.75 2.31 -8.76
C ASP A 117 -0.98 0.93 -8.14
N ASN A 118 0.01 0.04 -8.23
CA ASN A 118 -0.08 -1.28 -7.62
C ASN A 118 -0.27 -1.21 -6.09
N MET A 119 0.50 -0.36 -5.41
CA MET A 119 0.34 -0.15 -3.97
C MET A 119 -1.02 0.47 -3.61
N TYR A 120 -1.53 1.37 -4.43
CA TYR A 120 -2.84 1.98 -4.24
C TYR A 120 -3.96 0.95 -4.35
N TYR A 121 -3.89 0.04 -5.34
CA TYR A 121 -4.84 -1.07 -5.45
C TYR A 121 -4.81 -1.99 -4.23
N GLN A 122 -3.61 -2.33 -3.74
CA GLN A 122 -3.47 -3.13 -2.52
C GLN A 122 -4.09 -2.42 -1.32
N TYR A 123 -3.75 -1.15 -1.09
CA TYR A 123 -4.33 -0.34 -0.01
C TYR A 123 -5.86 -0.28 -0.06
N LYS A 124 -6.44 -0.07 -1.26
CA LYS A 124 -7.89 -0.06 -1.47
C LYS A 124 -8.52 -1.42 -1.15
N SER A 125 -7.82 -2.51 -1.46
CA SER A 125 -8.22 -3.87 -1.11
C SER A 125 -8.23 -4.07 0.41
N PHE A 126 -7.12 -3.76 1.09
CA PHE A 126 -6.92 -3.98 2.53
C PHE A 126 -7.81 -3.09 3.41
N SER A 127 -8.12 -1.86 2.98
CA SER A 127 -8.87 -0.87 3.78
C SER A 127 -10.37 -1.13 3.94
N GLY A 128 -10.89 -2.30 3.56
CA GLY A 128 -12.24 -2.68 3.98
C GLY A 128 -13.39 -2.12 3.15
N LYS A 129 -13.15 -1.50 1.98
CA LYS A 129 -14.19 -1.42 0.92
C LYS A 129 -14.37 -2.80 0.24
N SER A 130 -14.46 -3.84 1.07
CA SER A 130 -13.94 -5.20 0.84
C SER A 130 -15.04 -6.26 0.74
N GLY A 131 -16.02 -6.06 -0.14
CA GLY A 131 -16.61 -7.21 -0.83
C GLY A 131 -15.65 -7.80 -1.89
N GLY A 132 -14.64 -7.01 -2.30
CA GLY A 132 -13.79 -7.33 -3.45
C GLY A 132 -12.62 -8.26 -3.20
N LEU A 133 -12.04 -8.33 -2.00
CA LEU A 133 -10.80 -9.09 -1.76
C LEU A 133 -11.05 -10.61 -1.74
N ILE A 134 -12.19 -11.06 -1.18
CA ILE A 134 -12.64 -12.46 -1.26
C ILE A 134 -12.99 -12.84 -2.71
N ASN A 135 -13.60 -11.91 -3.47
CA ASN A 135 -13.86 -12.11 -4.90
C ASN A 135 -12.59 -12.11 -5.76
N TRP A 136 -11.57 -11.31 -5.41
CA TRP A 136 -10.29 -11.30 -6.10
C TRP A 136 -9.51 -12.58 -5.84
N ILE A 137 -9.47 -13.05 -4.59
CA ILE A 137 -8.86 -14.33 -4.24
C ILE A 137 -9.59 -15.50 -4.94
N ARG A 138 -10.93 -15.49 -5.03
CA ARG A 138 -11.69 -16.47 -5.84
C ARG A 138 -11.38 -16.39 -7.34
N SER A 139 -11.32 -15.18 -7.90
CA SER A 139 -11.04 -14.97 -9.32
C SER A 139 -9.60 -15.34 -9.73
N VAL A 140 -8.63 -15.25 -8.82
CA VAL A 140 -7.22 -15.57 -9.08
C VAL A 140 -6.95 -17.07 -8.87
N ILE A 141 -7.67 -17.74 -7.97
CA ILE A 141 -7.44 -19.17 -7.65
C ILE A 141 -8.44 -20.10 -8.37
N GLY A 142 -9.45 -19.55 -9.06
CA GLY A 142 -10.42 -20.35 -9.83
C GLY A 142 -11.30 -21.25 -8.96
N ILE A 143 -11.64 -20.78 -7.76
CA ILE A 143 -12.57 -21.43 -6.81
C ILE A 143 -13.78 -20.52 -6.58
#